data_AF-A0A6N6PHH9-F1
#
_entry.id   AF-A0A6N6PHH9-F1
#
_cell.length_a   1.000
_cell.length_b   1.000
_cell.length_c   1.000
_cell.angle_alpha   90.00
_cell.angle_beta   90.00
_cell.angle_gamma   90.00
#
_symmetry.space_group_name_H-M   'P 1'
#
loop_
_entity.id
_entity.type
_entity.pdbx_description
1 polymer ?
#
loop_
_entity_poly.entity_id
_entity_poly.type
_entity_poly.pdbx_seq_one_letter_code
_entity_poly.pdbx_strand_id
1 'polypeptide(L)'
;MAALNSPNADLEQSLFKANLKEMKLRQRVTLVALVPVAVGVLWLVFSLYYVTQWQARVQEVEEREAKTQQRENEARQQVVDANAKRTEAETRAETSLAQEKAAKDSAADAQRRLIKARAEIGNLAPLLSEITAAKGMAAKLNNSEGLEAELTEMRKILGRTVGKTEAEIDKGLPEADRKSRVYLFVSDETQRDLAKSLLPTLAANGFDAVLAQNPGRRAEATEIRYFNEARDKAEAAKLQGLLVVQPALADCRLNPTTDPDHATGSRKFQVWLGKPAAAPK
;
A
#
# COMPACT_ATOMS: atom_id res chain seq x y z
N MET A 1 -26.73 71.71 -127.84
CA MET A 1 -25.28 72.01 -127.72
C MET A 1 -25.17 73.25 -126.82
N ALA A 2 -24.34 73.36 -125.79
CA ALA A 2 -23.25 72.56 -125.29
C ALA A 2 -23.16 72.78 -123.75
N ALA A 3 -22.69 71.78 -123.03
CA ALA A 3 -22.42 71.85 -121.60
C ALA A 3 -21.28 72.84 -121.32
N LEU A 4 -21.52 73.81 -120.44
CA LEU A 4 -20.46 74.60 -119.82
C LEU A 4 -20.01 73.87 -118.55
N ASN A 5 -19.13 72.89 -118.75
CA ASN A 5 -18.33 72.30 -117.68
C ASN A 5 -17.39 73.37 -117.13
N SER A 6 -17.56 73.74 -115.86
CA SER A 6 -16.57 74.58 -115.18
C SER A 6 -15.45 73.66 -114.63
N PRO A 7 -14.18 73.93 -114.93
CA PRO A 7 -13.04 73.10 -114.49
C PRO A 7 -12.84 73.06 -112.97
N ASN A 8 -13.59 73.87 -112.20
CA ASN A 8 -13.53 73.87 -110.74
C ASN A 8 -14.32 72.72 -110.09
N ALA A 9 -15.39 72.23 -110.73
CA ALA A 9 -16.21 71.14 -110.16
C ALA A 9 -15.49 69.77 -110.19
N ASP A 10 -14.69 69.51 -111.23
CA ASP A 10 -13.90 68.27 -111.33
C ASP A 10 -12.70 68.26 -110.37
N LEU A 11 -12.15 69.44 -110.04
CA LEU A 11 -11.05 69.57 -109.09
C LEU A 11 -11.51 69.29 -107.65
N GLU A 12 -12.66 69.83 -107.24
CA GLU A 12 -13.24 69.58 -105.91
C GLU A 12 -13.64 68.12 -105.72
N GLN A 13 -14.20 67.48 -106.76
CA GLN A 13 -14.62 66.09 -106.69
C GLN A 13 -13.42 65.11 -106.64
N SER A 14 -12.30 65.45 -107.30
CA SER A 14 -11.07 64.65 -107.26
C SER A 14 -10.32 64.80 -105.93
N LEU A 15 -10.27 66.01 -105.35
CA LEU A 15 -9.73 66.25 -104.01
C LEU A 15 -10.54 65.52 -102.93
N PHE A 16 -11.87 65.53 -103.02
CA PHE A 16 -12.72 64.81 -102.06
C PHE A 16 -12.52 63.28 -102.14
N LYS A 17 -12.42 62.72 -103.36
CA LYS A 17 -12.13 61.29 -103.56
C LYS A 17 -10.73 60.89 -103.11
N ALA A 18 -9.73 61.75 -103.30
CA ALA A 18 -8.37 61.52 -102.82
C ALA A 18 -8.32 61.54 -101.28
N ASN A 19 -8.98 62.50 -100.64
CA ASN A 19 -9.02 62.63 -99.18
C ASN A 19 -9.76 61.44 -98.52
N LEU A 20 -10.84 60.95 -99.14
CA LEU A 20 -11.55 59.73 -98.70
C LEU A 20 -10.71 58.46 -98.82
N LYS A 21 -9.89 58.34 -99.88
CA LYS A 21 -8.94 57.23 -100.03
C LYS A 21 -7.84 57.30 -98.99
N GLU A 22 -7.31 58.49 -98.72
CA GLU A 22 -6.28 58.71 -97.70
C GLU A 22 -6.80 58.39 -96.29
N MET A 23 -8.02 58.83 -95.95
CA MET A 23 -8.69 58.47 -94.69
C MET A 23 -8.87 56.96 -94.53
N LYS A 24 -9.35 56.26 -95.58
CA LYS A 24 -9.49 54.79 -95.55
C LYS A 24 -8.15 54.07 -95.44
N LEU A 25 -7.09 54.60 -96.06
CA LEU A 25 -5.74 54.04 -95.97
C LEU A 25 -5.16 54.23 -94.56
N ARG A 26 -5.27 55.44 -94.00
CA ARG A 26 -4.87 55.73 -92.62
C ARG A 26 -5.62 54.84 -91.63
N GLN A 27 -6.94 54.70 -91.77
CA GLN A 27 -7.74 53.83 -90.90
C GLN A 27 -7.33 52.35 -91.00
N ARG A 28 -7.00 51.85 -92.19
CA ARG A 28 -6.47 50.48 -92.37
C ARG A 28 -5.10 50.30 -91.74
N VAL A 29 -4.17 51.25 -91.93
CA VAL A 29 -2.84 51.20 -91.32
C VAL A 29 -2.95 51.26 -89.79
N THR A 30 -3.82 52.12 -89.25
CA THR A 30 -4.10 52.23 -87.82
C THR A 30 -4.69 50.94 -87.26
N LEU A 31 -5.63 50.28 -87.95
CA LEU A 31 -6.17 48.97 -87.55
C LEU A 31 -5.11 47.86 -87.59
N VAL A 32 -4.30 47.79 -88.65
CA VAL A 32 -3.23 46.78 -88.79
C VAL A 32 -2.15 46.95 -87.74
N ALA A 33 -1.87 48.17 -87.29
CA ALA A 33 -0.91 48.45 -86.22
C ALA A 33 -1.50 48.26 -84.81
N LEU A 34 -2.75 48.69 -84.56
CA LEU A 34 -3.35 48.64 -83.22
C LEU A 34 -3.82 47.24 -82.82
N VAL A 35 -4.35 46.45 -83.75
CA VAL A 35 -4.90 45.13 -83.42
C VAL A 35 -3.83 44.17 -82.85
N PRO A 36 -2.63 44.03 -83.43
CA PRO A 36 -1.57 43.21 -82.85
C PRO A 36 -1.10 43.71 -81.48
N VAL A 37 -1.04 45.03 -81.28
CA VAL A 37 -0.67 45.63 -79.99
C VAL A 37 -1.73 45.32 -78.93
N ALA A 38 -3.01 45.46 -79.25
CA ALA A 38 -4.09 45.13 -78.33
C ALA A 38 -4.12 43.63 -77.96
N VAL A 39 -3.89 42.75 -78.94
CA VAL A 39 -3.78 41.29 -78.71
C VAL A 39 -2.55 40.98 -77.85
N GLY A 40 -1.41 41.63 -78.09
CA GLY A 40 -0.20 41.47 -77.27
C GLY A 40 -0.39 41.91 -75.82
N VAL A 41 -1.08 43.03 -75.60
CA VAL A 41 -1.43 43.51 -74.24
C VAL A 41 -2.39 42.55 -73.55
N LEU A 42 -3.44 42.09 -74.24
CA LEU A 42 -4.37 41.09 -73.71
C LEU A 42 -3.65 39.78 -73.33
N TRP A 43 -2.72 39.33 -74.15
CA TRP A 43 -1.92 38.14 -73.88
C TRP A 43 -1.02 38.30 -72.66
N LEU A 44 -0.36 39.45 -72.50
CA LEU A 44 0.46 39.74 -71.32
C LEU A 44 -0.38 39.79 -70.03
N VAL A 45 -1.56 40.41 -70.07
CA VAL A 45 -2.47 40.44 -68.92
C VAL A 45 -2.93 39.03 -68.55
N PHE A 46 -3.27 38.21 -69.55
CA PHE A 46 -3.68 36.83 -69.34
C PHE A 46 -2.54 35.96 -68.77
N SER A 47 -1.31 36.12 -69.27
CA SER A 47 -0.16 35.36 -68.77
C SER A 47 0.23 35.77 -67.35
N LEU A 48 0.22 37.07 -67.03
CA LEU A 48 0.43 37.59 -65.66
C LEU A 48 -0.63 37.06 -64.70
N TYR A 49 -1.91 37.01 -65.11
CA TYR A 49 -2.98 36.42 -64.33
C TYR A 49 -2.74 34.92 -64.07
N TYR A 50 -2.33 34.15 -65.09
CA TYR A 50 -2.03 32.73 -64.91
C TYR A 50 -0.82 32.48 -64.02
N VAL A 51 0.25 33.28 -64.15
CA VAL A 51 1.45 33.17 -63.30
C VAL A 51 1.11 33.45 -61.84
N THR A 52 0.33 34.50 -61.56
CA THR A 52 -0.09 34.83 -60.19
C THR A 52 -1.01 33.77 -59.59
N GLN A 53 -1.95 33.23 -60.37
CA GLN A 53 -2.79 32.08 -59.96
C GLN A 53 -1.95 30.83 -59.67
N TRP A 54 -0.93 30.55 -60.49
CA TRP A 54 -0.03 29.42 -60.26
C TRP A 54 0.83 29.62 -59.00
N GLN A 55 1.37 30.82 -58.78
CA GLN A 55 2.12 31.13 -57.57
C GLN A 55 1.27 30.98 -56.30
N ALA A 56 0.03 31.47 -56.32
CA ALA A 56 -0.90 31.30 -55.20
C ALA A 56 -1.18 29.81 -54.91
N ARG A 57 -1.36 28.99 -55.94
CA ARG A 57 -1.55 27.53 -55.76
C ARG A 57 -0.31 26.82 -55.23
N VAL A 58 0.89 27.20 -55.69
CA VAL A 58 2.14 26.63 -55.18
C VAL A 58 2.31 26.99 -53.70
N GLN A 59 2.07 28.24 -53.32
CA GLN A 59 2.10 28.67 -51.91
C GLN A 59 1.07 27.93 -51.06
N GLU A 60 -0.16 27.73 -51.56
CA GLU A 60 -1.16 26.93 -50.85
C GLU A 60 -0.72 25.48 -50.63
N VAL A 61 -0.05 24.86 -51.61
CA VAL A 61 0.46 23.49 -51.49
C VAL A 61 1.62 23.43 -50.50
N GLU A 62 2.58 24.34 -50.60
CA GLU A 62 3.72 24.44 -49.66
C GLU A 62 3.22 24.69 -48.22
N GLU A 63 2.24 25.57 -48.03
CA GLU A 63 1.64 25.80 -46.72
C GLU A 63 0.91 24.56 -46.17
N ARG A 64 0.21 23.80 -47.03
CA ARG A 64 -0.47 22.56 -46.63
C ARG A 64 0.54 21.49 -46.25
N GLU A 65 1.62 21.35 -47.01
CA GLU A 65 2.71 20.41 -46.70
C GLU A 65 3.41 20.80 -45.39
N ALA A 66 3.74 22.08 -45.20
CA ALA A 66 4.32 22.57 -43.95
C ALA A 66 3.41 22.33 -42.74
N LYS A 67 2.10 22.61 -42.88
CA LYS A 67 1.10 22.32 -41.84
C LYS A 67 0.97 20.82 -41.56
N THR A 68 1.10 19.97 -42.58
CA THR A 68 1.03 18.52 -42.42
C THR A 68 2.27 17.99 -41.70
N GLN A 69 3.48 18.42 -42.11
CA GLN A 69 4.72 18.07 -41.45
C GLN A 69 4.74 18.55 -39.99
N GLN A 70 4.24 19.75 -39.72
CA GLN A 70 4.12 20.26 -38.36
C GLN A 70 3.21 19.36 -37.50
N ARG A 71 2.03 18.98 -38.02
CA ARG A 71 1.11 18.06 -37.32
C ARG A 71 1.71 16.68 -37.09
N GLU A 72 2.45 16.14 -38.06
CA GLU A 72 3.15 14.87 -37.90
C GLU A 72 4.23 14.94 -36.82
N ASN A 73 4.99 16.03 -36.77
CA ASN A 73 6.00 16.25 -35.73
C ASN A 73 5.36 16.42 -34.35
N GLU A 74 4.26 17.18 -34.24
CA GLU A 74 3.49 17.33 -33.01
C GLU A 74 2.91 15.98 -32.54
N ALA A 75 2.37 15.17 -33.46
CA ALA A 75 1.85 13.84 -33.14
C ALA A 75 2.97 12.88 -32.68
N ARG A 76 4.13 12.90 -33.34
CA ARG A 76 5.30 12.12 -32.90
C ARG A 76 5.76 12.55 -31.51
N GLN A 77 5.81 13.84 -31.23
CA GLN A 77 6.18 14.35 -29.92
C GLN A 77 5.17 13.90 -28.85
N GLN A 78 3.87 13.97 -29.13
CA GLN A 78 2.84 13.49 -28.20
C GLN A 78 2.96 12.00 -27.90
N VAL A 79 3.31 11.17 -28.90
CA VAL A 79 3.55 9.72 -28.68
C VAL A 79 4.78 9.49 -27.81
N VAL A 80 5.87 10.23 -28.05
CA VAL A 80 7.09 10.15 -27.21
C VAL A 80 6.78 10.57 -25.77
N ASP A 81 6.09 11.70 -25.58
CA ASP A 81 5.72 12.20 -24.26
C ASP A 81 4.75 11.24 -23.54
N ALA A 82 3.80 10.64 -24.26
CA ALA A 82 2.88 9.65 -23.71
C ALA A 82 3.60 8.36 -23.28
N ASN A 83 4.54 7.88 -24.11
CA ASN A 83 5.37 6.72 -23.77
C ASN A 83 6.28 7.01 -22.57
N ALA A 84 6.90 8.19 -22.50
CA ALA A 84 7.72 8.60 -21.36
C ALA A 84 6.89 8.64 -20.07
N LYS A 85 5.69 9.26 -20.11
CA LYS A 85 4.76 9.28 -18.97
C LYS A 85 4.32 7.89 -18.55
N ARG A 86 4.09 6.99 -19.51
CA ARG A 86 3.73 5.59 -19.22
C ARG A 86 4.87 4.86 -18.53
N THR A 87 6.10 4.97 -19.03
CA THR A 87 7.28 4.37 -18.39
C THR A 87 7.47 4.91 -16.97
N GLU A 88 7.32 6.22 -16.76
CA GLU A 88 7.35 6.80 -15.41
C GLU A 88 6.26 6.23 -14.50
N ALA A 89 5.04 6.08 -15.01
CA ALA A 89 3.93 5.52 -14.24
C ALA A 89 4.16 4.04 -13.88
N GLU A 90 4.66 3.23 -14.81
CA GLU A 90 5.03 1.84 -14.58
C GLU A 90 6.15 1.74 -13.52
N THR A 91 7.18 2.58 -13.62
CA THR A 91 8.27 2.63 -12.62
C THR A 91 7.77 3.04 -11.22
N ARG A 92 6.84 4.01 -11.15
CA ARG A 92 6.20 4.42 -9.89
C ARG A 92 5.33 3.30 -9.31
N ALA A 93 4.62 2.56 -10.15
CA ALA A 93 3.84 1.41 -9.71
C ALA A 93 4.74 0.30 -9.15
N GLU A 94 5.81 -0.07 -9.86
CA GLU A 94 6.78 -1.07 -9.39
C GLU A 94 7.44 -0.67 -8.06
N THR A 95 7.88 0.58 -7.93
CA THR A 95 8.46 1.09 -6.68
C THR A 95 7.45 1.10 -5.53
N SER A 96 6.20 1.45 -5.79
CA SER A 96 5.13 1.40 -4.77
C SER A 96 4.85 -0.04 -4.31
N LEU A 97 4.82 -1.01 -5.23
CA LEU A 97 4.65 -2.43 -4.91
C LEU A 97 5.83 -2.97 -4.10
N ALA A 98 7.06 -2.57 -4.45
CA ALA A 98 8.26 -2.94 -3.69
C ALA A 98 8.24 -2.37 -2.28
N GLN A 99 7.82 -1.10 -2.11
CA GLN A 99 7.66 -0.47 -0.80
C GLN A 99 6.55 -1.13 0.04
N GLU A 100 5.41 -1.46 -0.58
CA GLU A 100 4.32 -2.17 0.10
C GLU A 100 4.79 -3.56 0.59
N LYS A 101 5.52 -4.29 -0.26
CA LYS A 101 6.10 -5.58 0.12
C LYS A 101 7.08 -5.44 1.27
N ALA A 102 8.01 -4.48 1.19
CA ALA A 102 8.97 -4.22 2.26
C ALA A 102 8.30 -3.82 3.58
N ALA A 103 7.22 -3.02 3.52
CA ALA A 103 6.43 -2.65 4.70
C ALA A 103 5.72 -3.87 5.31
N LYS A 104 5.14 -4.75 4.48
CA LYS A 104 4.52 -6.00 4.93
C LYS A 104 5.53 -6.95 5.58
N ASP A 105 6.69 -7.12 4.96
CA ASP A 105 7.77 -7.95 5.49
C ASP A 105 8.29 -7.39 6.83
N SER A 106 8.49 -6.07 6.91
CA SER A 106 8.88 -5.39 8.15
C SER A 106 7.84 -5.53 9.26
N ALA A 107 6.55 -5.43 8.94
CA ALA A 107 5.45 -5.64 9.90
C ALA A 107 5.42 -7.08 10.40
N ALA A 108 5.59 -8.06 9.52
CA ALA A 108 5.65 -9.48 9.88
C ALA A 108 6.84 -9.78 10.79
N ASP A 109 8.01 -9.19 10.52
CA ASP A 109 9.19 -9.33 11.37
C ASP A 109 9.01 -8.65 12.74
N ALA A 110 8.39 -7.48 12.79
CA ALA A 110 8.05 -6.81 14.04
C ALA A 110 7.09 -7.65 14.89
N GLN A 111 6.06 -8.23 14.27
CA GLN A 111 5.11 -9.14 14.92
C GLN A 111 5.82 -10.38 15.47
N ARG A 112 6.71 -11.01 14.69
CA ARG A 112 7.54 -12.15 15.16
C ARG A 112 8.39 -11.79 16.37
N ARG A 113 9.01 -10.59 16.37
CA ARG A 113 9.79 -10.10 17.51
C ARG A 113 8.92 -9.87 18.75
N LEU A 114 7.72 -9.30 18.59
CA LEU A 114 6.77 -9.13 19.70
C LEU A 114 6.30 -10.47 20.27
N ILE A 115 5.99 -11.46 19.42
CA ILE A 115 5.64 -12.82 19.85
C ILE A 115 6.79 -13.43 20.67
N LYS A 116 8.03 -13.29 20.18
CA LYS A 116 9.22 -13.80 20.88
C LYS A 116 9.44 -13.10 22.22
N ALA A 117 9.38 -11.76 22.25
CA ALA A 117 9.51 -10.98 23.48
C ALA A 117 8.41 -11.34 24.49
N ARG A 118 7.17 -11.56 24.02
CA ARG A 118 6.07 -12.04 24.86
C ARG A 118 6.40 -13.37 25.52
N ALA A 119 6.97 -14.32 24.77
CA ALA A 119 7.39 -15.62 25.30
C ALA A 119 8.53 -15.47 26.33
N GLU A 120 9.54 -14.65 26.03
CA GLU A 120 10.65 -14.36 26.94
C GLU A 120 10.17 -13.73 28.26
N ILE A 121 9.23 -12.79 28.22
CA ILE A 121 8.61 -12.22 29.42
C ILE A 121 7.79 -13.25 30.20
N GLY A 122 7.11 -14.16 29.50
CA GLY A 122 6.39 -15.27 30.12
C GLY A 122 7.31 -16.15 30.97
N ASN A 123 8.55 -16.35 30.52
CA ASN A 123 9.58 -17.10 31.22
C ASN A 123 10.14 -16.38 32.46
N LEU A 124 9.79 -15.11 32.70
CA LEU A 124 10.17 -14.39 33.92
C LEU A 124 9.19 -14.62 35.09
N ALA A 125 7.97 -15.07 34.82
CA ALA A 125 6.98 -15.33 35.87
C ALA A 125 7.37 -16.47 36.84
N PRO A 126 8.06 -17.54 36.42
CA PRO A 126 8.68 -18.50 37.34
C PRO A 126 9.58 -17.85 38.40
N LEU A 127 10.30 -16.76 38.08
CA LEU A 127 11.14 -16.05 39.05
C LEU A 127 10.32 -15.43 40.20
N LEU A 128 9.10 -14.96 39.93
CA LEU A 128 8.19 -14.49 40.98
C LEU A 128 7.81 -15.61 41.95
N SER A 129 7.72 -16.83 41.43
CA SER A 129 7.44 -18.03 42.23
C SER A 129 8.65 -18.43 43.06
N GLU A 130 9.85 -18.32 42.49
CA GLU A 130 11.12 -18.55 43.21
C GLU A 130 11.32 -17.53 44.34
N ILE A 131 11.02 -16.23 44.12
CA ILE A 131 11.05 -15.21 45.19
C ILE A 131 10.04 -15.55 46.29
N THR A 132 8.87 -16.08 45.92
CA THR A 132 7.85 -16.53 46.90
C THR A 132 8.35 -17.72 47.72
N ALA A 133 9.01 -18.68 47.08
CA ALA A 133 9.62 -19.82 47.75
C ALA A 133 10.76 -19.38 48.68
N ALA A 134 11.62 -18.46 48.22
CA ALA A 134 12.70 -17.87 49.01
C ALA A 134 12.16 -17.14 50.24
N LYS A 135 11.06 -16.38 50.11
CA LYS A 135 10.37 -15.77 51.26
C LYS A 135 9.90 -16.82 52.26
N GLY A 136 9.30 -17.92 51.78
CA GLY A 136 8.86 -19.02 52.64
C GLY A 136 10.01 -19.76 53.34
N MET A 137 11.21 -19.76 52.76
CA MET A 137 12.43 -20.27 53.42
C MET A 137 12.98 -19.27 54.44
N ALA A 138 13.01 -17.98 54.08
CA ALA A 138 13.41 -16.90 54.98
C ALA A 138 12.55 -16.89 56.25
N ALA A 139 11.23 -17.06 56.12
CA ALA A 139 10.30 -17.15 57.26
C ALA A 139 10.57 -18.29 58.25
N LYS A 140 11.37 -19.30 57.86
CA LYS A 140 11.78 -20.40 58.75
C LYS A 140 13.08 -20.11 59.52
N LEU A 141 13.74 -18.99 59.23
CA LEU A 141 14.96 -18.55 59.91
C LEU A 141 14.61 -17.56 61.04
N ASN A 142 15.30 -17.65 62.18
CA ASN A 142 15.18 -16.64 63.23
C ASN A 142 15.80 -15.31 62.73
N ASN A 143 15.09 -14.19 62.90
CA ASN A 143 15.48 -12.81 62.49
C ASN A 143 15.44 -12.50 60.98
N SER A 144 14.47 -13.04 60.25
CA SER A 144 14.35 -12.84 58.79
C SER A 144 13.34 -11.76 58.35
N GLU A 145 12.70 -11.05 59.28
CA GLU A 145 11.63 -10.07 58.95
C GLU A 145 12.08 -9.02 57.91
N GLY A 146 13.31 -8.52 58.02
CA GLY A 146 13.88 -7.58 57.04
C GLY A 146 14.04 -8.19 55.64
N LEU A 147 14.53 -9.43 55.56
CA LEU A 147 14.70 -10.15 54.30
C LEU A 147 13.34 -10.50 53.67
N GLU A 148 12.34 -10.85 54.47
CA GLU A 148 10.97 -11.09 53.99
C GLU A 148 10.33 -9.83 53.39
N ALA A 149 10.56 -8.67 54.01
CA ALA A 149 10.07 -7.40 53.51
C ALA A 149 10.73 -7.04 52.18
N GLU A 150 12.06 -7.21 52.07
CA GLU A 150 12.80 -7.00 50.82
C GLU A 150 12.33 -7.94 49.69
N LEU A 151 12.18 -9.23 49.98
CA LEU A 151 11.66 -10.21 49.01
C LEU A 151 10.23 -9.88 48.57
N THR A 152 9.41 -9.35 49.48
CA THR A 152 8.04 -8.91 49.17
C THR A 152 8.03 -7.70 48.23
N GLU A 153 8.84 -6.69 48.50
CA GLU A 153 8.94 -5.51 47.61
C GLU A 153 9.58 -5.84 46.27
N MET A 154 10.63 -6.67 46.23
CA MET A 154 11.22 -7.15 44.97
C MET A 154 10.19 -7.89 44.12
N ARG A 155 9.42 -8.80 44.71
CA ARG A 155 8.34 -9.52 44.02
C ARG A 155 7.30 -8.55 43.44
N LYS A 156 6.89 -7.54 44.22
CA LYS A 156 5.88 -6.55 43.81
C LYS A 156 6.37 -5.62 42.71
N ILE A 157 7.65 -5.22 42.73
CA ILE A 157 8.25 -4.40 41.66
C ILE A 157 8.35 -5.24 40.39
N LEU A 158 8.90 -6.46 40.48
CA LEU A 158 9.08 -7.35 39.34
C LEU A 158 7.72 -7.71 38.71
N GLY A 159 6.73 -8.07 39.52
CA GLY A 159 5.37 -8.38 39.06
C GLY A 159 4.71 -7.20 38.32
N ARG A 160 4.83 -5.99 38.85
CA ARG A 160 4.33 -4.77 38.19
C ARG A 160 5.04 -4.48 36.88
N THR A 161 6.36 -4.60 36.83
CA THR A 161 7.14 -4.33 35.61
C THR A 161 6.83 -5.36 34.54
N VAL A 162 6.85 -6.66 34.88
CA VAL A 162 6.50 -7.75 33.97
C VAL A 162 5.08 -7.58 33.43
N GLY A 163 4.10 -7.31 34.31
CA GLY A 163 2.72 -7.09 33.90
C GLY A 163 2.53 -5.89 32.97
N LYS A 164 3.22 -4.77 33.22
CA LYS A 164 3.19 -3.59 32.35
C LYS A 164 3.80 -3.88 30.98
N THR A 165 4.99 -4.47 30.93
CA THR A 165 5.67 -4.76 29.67
C THR A 165 4.86 -5.77 28.84
N GLU A 166 4.26 -6.78 29.47
CA GLU A 166 3.38 -7.72 28.78
C GLU A 166 2.13 -7.02 28.21
N ALA A 167 1.51 -6.11 28.96
CA ALA A 167 0.38 -5.33 28.46
C ALA A 167 0.75 -4.42 27.28
N GLU A 168 1.97 -3.87 27.24
CA GLU A 168 2.46 -3.09 26.10
C GLU A 168 2.72 -3.97 24.87
N ILE A 169 3.30 -5.16 25.06
CA ILE A 169 3.47 -6.13 23.96
C ILE A 169 2.12 -6.58 23.41
N ASP A 170 1.15 -6.88 24.29
CA ASP A 170 -0.19 -7.29 23.88
C ASP A 170 -0.89 -6.20 23.04
N LYS A 171 -0.71 -4.91 23.36
CA LYS A 171 -1.22 -3.79 22.52
C LYS A 171 -0.66 -3.81 21.10
N GLY A 172 0.60 -4.24 20.93
CA GLY A 172 1.27 -4.35 19.63
C GLY A 172 0.93 -5.62 18.84
N LEU A 173 0.21 -6.57 19.43
CA LEU A 173 -0.14 -7.85 18.77
C LEU A 173 -1.61 -7.88 18.32
N PRO A 174 -1.91 -8.50 17.16
CA PRO A 174 -3.29 -8.85 16.78
C PRO A 174 -3.94 -9.79 17.81
N GLU A 175 -5.26 -9.73 17.99
CA GLU A 175 -5.97 -10.55 18.99
C GLU A 175 -5.75 -12.07 18.80
N ALA A 176 -5.61 -12.51 17.55
CA ALA A 176 -5.33 -13.90 17.18
C ALA A 176 -3.99 -14.41 17.76
N ASP A 177 -3.01 -13.53 17.96
CA ASP A 177 -1.67 -13.89 18.46
C ASP A 177 -1.53 -13.72 19.98
N ARG A 178 -2.51 -13.09 20.63
CA ARG A 178 -2.54 -12.88 22.09
C ARG A 178 -2.95 -14.15 22.83
N LYS A 179 -2.18 -15.23 22.72
CA LYS A 179 -2.51 -16.52 23.34
C LYS A 179 -2.67 -16.40 24.86
N SER A 180 -3.66 -17.10 25.39
CA SER A 180 -3.90 -17.19 26.82
C SER A 180 -2.75 -17.92 27.52
N ARG A 181 -2.26 -17.37 28.62
CA ARG A 181 -1.06 -17.89 29.29
C ARG A 181 -1.42 -18.76 30.49
N VAL A 182 -0.76 -19.91 30.58
CA VAL A 182 -1.02 -20.92 31.60
C VAL A 182 0.28 -21.22 32.36
N TYR A 183 0.31 -20.95 33.65
CA TYR A 183 1.44 -21.28 34.53
C TYR A 183 1.18 -22.62 35.20
N LEU A 184 1.94 -23.65 34.81
CA LEU A 184 1.87 -24.99 35.38
C LEU A 184 2.77 -25.07 36.61
N PHE A 185 2.19 -25.01 37.80
CA PHE A 185 2.88 -25.11 39.06
C PHE A 185 3.11 -26.58 39.43
N VAL A 186 4.38 -26.94 39.59
CA VAL A 186 4.83 -28.29 39.94
C VAL A 186 5.63 -28.29 41.23
N SER A 187 5.45 -29.34 42.03
CA SER A 187 6.08 -29.52 43.35
C SER A 187 7.08 -30.68 43.40
N ASP A 188 6.99 -31.64 42.48
CA ASP A 188 7.88 -32.81 42.36
C ASP A 188 8.18 -33.19 40.90
N GLU A 189 9.06 -34.18 40.70
CA GLU A 189 9.49 -34.62 39.36
C GLU A 189 8.37 -35.33 38.58
N THR A 190 7.47 -36.04 39.28
CA THR A 190 6.34 -36.73 38.65
C THR A 190 5.35 -35.72 38.06
N GLN A 191 5.05 -34.66 38.80
CA GLN A 191 4.25 -33.53 38.31
C GLN A 191 4.98 -32.78 37.20
N ARG A 192 6.31 -32.66 37.26
CA ARG A 192 7.10 -32.04 36.19
C ARG A 192 6.97 -32.80 34.89
N ASP A 193 7.07 -34.12 34.90
CA ASP A 193 6.95 -34.93 33.68
C ASP A 193 5.52 -34.91 33.13
N LEU A 194 4.52 -34.96 34.02
CA LEU A 194 3.12 -34.76 33.63
C LEU A 194 2.91 -33.37 32.99
N ALA A 195 3.44 -32.32 33.60
CA ALA A 195 3.32 -30.96 33.09
C ALA A 195 4.03 -30.79 31.73
N LYS A 196 5.20 -31.41 31.52
CA LYS A 196 5.87 -31.47 30.21
C LYS A 196 4.98 -32.16 29.16
N SER A 197 4.29 -33.24 29.54
CA SER A 197 3.37 -33.95 28.62
C SER A 197 2.15 -33.11 28.23
N LEU A 198 1.77 -32.14 29.06
CA LEU A 198 0.65 -31.24 28.80
C LEU A 198 1.00 -30.07 27.87
N LEU A 199 2.28 -29.65 27.82
CA LEU A 199 2.70 -28.48 27.02
C LEU A 199 2.25 -28.56 25.56
N PRO A 200 2.43 -29.68 24.81
CA PRO A 200 2.00 -29.77 23.42
C PRO A 200 0.47 -29.67 23.27
N THR A 201 -0.28 -30.31 24.18
CA THR A 201 -1.75 -30.29 24.17
C THR A 201 -2.29 -28.89 24.43
N LEU A 202 -1.70 -28.16 25.37
CA LEU A 202 -2.07 -26.77 25.67
C LEU A 202 -1.73 -25.85 24.50
N ALA A 203 -0.53 -26.00 23.91
CA ALA A 203 -0.10 -25.25 22.74
C ALA A 203 -1.03 -25.44 21.53
N ALA A 204 -1.43 -26.69 21.25
CA ALA A 204 -2.36 -27.03 20.17
C ALA A 204 -3.75 -26.41 20.35
N ASN A 205 -4.14 -26.11 21.59
CA ASN A 205 -5.45 -25.54 21.93
C ASN A 205 -5.45 -24.01 22.11
N GLY A 206 -4.35 -23.35 21.74
CA GLY A 206 -4.21 -21.89 21.77
C GLY A 206 -3.73 -21.33 23.12
N PHE A 207 -3.24 -22.19 24.02
CA PHE A 207 -2.66 -21.77 25.29
C PHE A 207 -1.13 -21.73 25.20
N ASP A 208 -0.53 -20.71 25.80
CA ASP A 208 0.91 -20.60 25.99
C ASP A 208 1.26 -21.03 27.41
N ALA A 209 1.79 -22.25 27.55
CA ALA A 209 2.00 -22.88 28.85
C ALA A 209 3.47 -22.83 29.27
N VAL A 210 3.72 -22.41 30.51
CA VAL A 210 5.06 -22.31 31.11
C VAL A 210 5.10 -23.09 32.41
N LEU A 211 6.18 -23.84 32.63
CA LEU A 211 6.44 -24.55 33.88
C LEU A 211 6.94 -23.57 34.94
N ALA A 212 6.30 -23.56 36.10
CA ALA A 212 6.74 -22.82 37.27
C ALA A 212 7.00 -23.80 38.42
N GLN A 213 8.20 -23.79 38.99
CA GLN A 213 8.49 -24.62 40.15
C GLN A 213 7.97 -23.92 41.41
N ASN A 214 7.16 -24.62 42.20
CA ASN A 214 6.76 -24.13 43.51
C ASN A 214 6.87 -25.25 44.55
N PRO A 215 7.99 -25.30 45.30
CA PRO A 215 8.19 -26.32 46.32
C PRO A 215 7.39 -26.06 47.60
N GLY A 216 6.83 -24.85 47.79
CA GLY A 216 6.21 -24.41 49.04
C GLY A 216 4.74 -24.78 49.21
N ARG A 217 4.00 -24.97 48.10
CA ARG A 217 2.58 -25.32 48.13
C ARG A 217 2.34 -26.62 47.37
N ARG A 218 1.72 -27.58 48.07
CA ARG A 218 1.24 -28.85 47.49
C ARG A 218 -0.29 -28.77 47.40
N ALA A 219 -0.82 -28.89 46.19
CA ALA A 219 -2.27 -29.00 46.00
C ALA A 219 -2.68 -30.47 46.19
N GLU A 220 -3.79 -30.73 46.89
CA GLU A 220 -4.31 -32.09 47.05
C GLU A 220 -4.95 -32.58 45.75
N ALA A 221 -5.77 -31.73 45.15
CA ALA A 221 -6.35 -31.91 43.82
C ALA A 221 -5.80 -30.85 42.86
N THR A 222 -5.90 -31.10 41.55
CA THR A 222 -5.47 -30.11 40.56
C THR A 222 -6.40 -28.90 40.56
N GLU A 223 -5.86 -27.69 40.65
CA GLU A 223 -6.64 -26.46 40.70
C GLU A 223 -6.26 -25.52 39.56
N ILE A 224 -7.25 -25.05 38.80
CA ILE A 224 -7.09 -23.94 37.85
C ILE A 224 -7.58 -22.68 38.53
N ARG A 225 -6.69 -21.70 38.68
CA ARG A 225 -7.01 -20.37 39.20
C ARG A 225 -7.12 -19.33 38.09
N TYR A 226 -8.15 -18.48 38.18
CA TYR A 226 -8.48 -17.43 37.21
C TYR A 226 -8.94 -16.15 37.90
N PHE A 227 -8.84 -15.00 37.22
CA PHE A 227 -8.91 -13.66 37.84
C PHE A 227 -10.20 -12.88 37.53
N ASN A 228 -10.75 -12.92 36.30
CA ASN A 228 -11.98 -12.21 35.91
C ASN A 228 -13.17 -13.11 35.54
N GLU A 229 -14.34 -12.80 36.09
CA GLU A 229 -15.42 -13.77 36.32
C GLU A 229 -16.19 -14.29 35.09
N ALA A 230 -16.23 -13.56 33.97
CA ALA A 230 -16.98 -14.01 32.79
C ALA A 230 -16.08 -14.58 31.68
N ARG A 231 -15.12 -13.79 31.18
CA ARG A 231 -14.23 -14.19 30.06
C ARG A 231 -13.20 -15.23 30.49
N ASP A 232 -12.53 -15.01 31.62
CA ASP A 232 -11.50 -15.94 32.07
C ASP A 232 -12.15 -17.24 32.57
N LYS A 233 -13.37 -17.19 33.13
CA LYS A 233 -14.10 -18.41 33.53
C LYS A 233 -14.39 -19.33 32.35
N ALA A 234 -14.77 -18.80 31.19
CA ALA A 234 -15.02 -19.60 29.98
C ALA A 234 -13.71 -20.24 29.45
N GLU A 235 -12.62 -19.47 29.38
CA GLU A 235 -11.31 -20.01 28.99
C GLU A 235 -10.75 -21.00 30.02
N ALA A 236 -10.98 -20.78 31.32
CA ALA A 236 -10.63 -21.71 32.38
C ALA A 236 -11.41 -23.02 32.29
N ALA A 237 -12.70 -22.97 31.94
CA ALA A 237 -13.50 -24.17 31.69
C ALA A 237 -12.99 -24.95 30.47
N LYS A 238 -12.55 -24.27 29.40
CA LYS A 238 -11.87 -24.91 28.27
C LYS A 238 -10.58 -25.61 28.73
N LEU A 239 -9.78 -24.92 29.56
CA LEU A 239 -8.55 -25.49 30.14
C LEU A 239 -8.86 -26.72 31.01
N GLN A 240 -9.88 -26.65 31.86
CA GLN A 240 -10.34 -27.79 32.67
C GLN A 240 -10.71 -28.97 31.80
N GLY A 241 -11.49 -28.76 30.73
CA GLY A 241 -11.87 -29.79 29.77
C GLY A 241 -10.67 -30.50 29.14
N LEU A 242 -9.57 -29.78 28.90
CA LEU A 242 -8.32 -30.38 28.39
C LEU A 242 -7.58 -31.18 29.46
N LEU A 243 -7.59 -30.73 30.71
CA LEU A 243 -6.88 -31.40 31.81
C LEU A 243 -7.61 -32.65 32.29
N VAL A 244 -8.94 -32.63 32.42
CA VAL A 244 -9.72 -33.78 32.93
C VAL A 244 -9.71 -35.00 32.01
N VAL A 245 -9.34 -34.82 30.74
CA VAL A 245 -9.11 -35.94 29.80
C VAL A 245 -7.88 -36.75 30.20
N GLN A 246 -6.91 -36.15 30.92
CA GLN A 246 -5.83 -36.92 31.52
C GLN A 246 -6.32 -37.61 32.81
N PRO A 247 -6.26 -38.95 32.91
CA PRO A 247 -6.75 -39.68 34.08
C PRO A 247 -6.11 -39.22 35.40
N ALA A 248 -4.84 -38.82 35.36
CA ALA A 248 -4.11 -38.31 36.52
C ALA A 248 -4.67 -36.98 37.07
N LEU A 249 -5.46 -36.25 36.26
CA LEU A 249 -5.98 -34.91 36.55
C LEU A 249 -7.51 -34.83 36.51
N ALA A 250 -8.20 -35.97 36.61
CA ALA A 250 -9.66 -36.07 36.52
C ALA A 250 -10.39 -35.16 37.54
N ASP A 251 -9.81 -34.96 38.72
CA ASP A 251 -10.37 -34.13 39.80
C ASP A 251 -10.02 -32.63 39.69
N CYS A 252 -9.78 -32.13 38.48
CA CYS A 252 -9.41 -30.73 38.28
C CYS A 252 -10.55 -29.76 38.66
N ARG A 253 -10.27 -28.78 39.53
CA ARG A 253 -11.24 -27.80 40.04
C ARG A 253 -10.94 -26.39 39.56
N LEU A 254 -11.99 -25.62 39.29
CA LEU A 254 -11.90 -24.19 38.98
C LEU A 254 -12.04 -23.36 40.25
N ASN A 255 -11.05 -22.53 40.56
CA ASN A 255 -11.05 -21.65 41.73
C ASN A 255 -10.82 -20.19 41.30
N PRO A 256 -11.74 -19.25 41.56
CA PRO A 256 -11.43 -17.84 41.36
C PRO A 256 -10.31 -17.40 42.32
N THR A 257 -9.45 -16.48 41.88
CA THR A 257 -8.36 -15.91 42.70
C THR A 257 -8.30 -14.40 42.55
N THR A 258 -7.97 -13.70 43.63
CA THR A 258 -7.77 -12.25 43.65
C THR A 258 -6.29 -11.88 43.73
N ASP A 259 -5.39 -12.81 43.39
CA ASP A 259 -3.93 -12.60 43.47
C ASP A 259 -3.51 -11.41 42.58
N PRO A 260 -3.20 -10.24 43.18
CA PRO A 260 -3.02 -8.98 42.46
C PRO A 260 -1.79 -9.02 41.54
N ASP A 261 -0.84 -9.91 41.81
CA ASP A 261 0.41 -10.01 41.07
C ASP A 261 0.21 -10.64 39.68
N HIS A 262 -0.83 -11.45 39.54
CA HIS A 262 -1.22 -12.07 38.27
C HIS A 262 -2.53 -11.50 37.70
N ALA A 263 -3.33 -10.79 38.51
CA ALA A 263 -4.56 -10.10 38.09
C ALA A 263 -4.32 -8.89 37.17
N THR A 264 -3.08 -8.40 37.07
CA THR A 264 -2.72 -7.22 36.25
C THR A 264 -2.73 -7.47 34.75
N GLY A 265 -2.98 -8.70 34.29
CA GLY A 265 -3.20 -9.03 32.87
C GLY A 265 -4.34 -10.03 32.69
N SER A 266 -5.27 -9.76 31.77
CA SER A 266 -6.32 -10.70 31.35
C SER A 266 -5.71 -11.95 30.69
N ARG A 267 -6.44 -13.08 30.66
CA ARG A 267 -6.03 -14.33 29.98
C ARG A 267 -4.83 -15.05 30.63
N LYS A 268 -4.64 -14.88 31.94
CA LYS A 268 -3.62 -15.61 32.72
C LYS A 268 -4.30 -16.63 33.61
N PHE A 269 -3.76 -17.84 33.63
CA PHE A 269 -4.27 -18.97 34.41
C PHE A 269 -3.14 -19.60 35.21
N GLN A 270 -3.40 -19.96 36.46
CA GLN A 270 -2.47 -20.75 37.25
C GLN A 270 -3.04 -22.15 37.38
N VAL A 271 -2.29 -23.17 36.99
CA VAL A 271 -2.67 -24.57 37.17
C VAL A 271 -1.75 -25.15 38.22
N TRP A 272 -2.32 -25.47 39.38
CA TRP A 272 -1.62 -26.15 40.46
C TRP A 272 -1.87 -27.62 40.31
N LEU A 273 -0.84 -28.38 39.91
CA LEU A 273 -1.00 -29.82 39.76
C LEU A 273 -1.15 -30.46 41.15
N GLY A 274 -2.22 -31.22 41.32
CA GLY A 274 -2.44 -32.06 42.48
C GLY A 274 -1.52 -33.27 42.46
N LYS A 275 -1.53 -34.07 43.53
CA LYS A 275 -0.93 -35.41 43.44
C LYS A 275 -1.69 -36.19 42.37
N PRO A 276 -1.00 -36.92 41.48
CA PRO A 276 -1.67 -37.81 40.55
C PRO A 276 -2.55 -38.77 41.35
N ALA A 277 -3.84 -38.84 41.01
CA ALA A 277 -4.68 -39.90 41.55
C ALA A 277 -3.99 -41.24 41.20
N ALA A 278 -3.83 -42.13 42.19
CA ALA A 278 -3.27 -43.45 41.93
C ALA A 278 -4.06 -44.09 40.79
N ALA A 279 -3.38 -44.57 39.75
CA ALA A 279 -4.03 -45.20 38.61
C ALA A 279 -5.00 -46.27 39.14
N PRO A 280 -6.24 -46.35 38.61
CA PRO A 280 -7.14 -47.43 38.99
C PRO A 280 -6.44 -48.75 38.70
N LYS A 281 -6.31 -49.58 39.76
CA LYS A 281 -5.78 -50.93 39.66
C LYS A 281 -6.71 -51.81 38.82
#